data_AF-A0A1F6BYV4-F1
#
_entry.id   AF-A0A1F6BYV4-F1
#
_cell.length_a   1.000
_cell.length_b   1.000
_cell.length_c   1.000
_cell.angle_alpha   90.00
_cell.angle_beta   90.00
_cell.angle_gamma   90.00
#
_symmetry.space_group_name_H-M   'P 1'
#
loop_
_entity.id
_entity.type
_entity.pdbx_description
1 polymer ?
#
loop_
_entity_poly.entity_id
_entity_poly.type
_entity_poly.pdbx_seq_one_letter_code
_entity_poly.pdbx_strand_id
1 'polypeptide(L)' 'MIRIPLLIFTAIIAVFTTPLLALPIAFWYSLRYFAPELIVIAALLDAYFGAVAALPYYTLTAFLMIIVTMFIKRYIMI' A
#
# COMPACT_ATOMS: atom_id res chain seq x y z
N MET A 1 -12.19 -9.67 -10.64
CA MET A 1 -11.49 -9.13 -11.84
C MET A 1 -10.92 -7.73 -11.65
N ILE A 2 -11.56 -6.81 -10.90
CA ILE A 2 -11.05 -5.44 -10.69
C ILE A 2 -9.79 -5.32 -9.79
N ARG A 3 -9.44 -6.39 -9.05
CA ARG A 3 -8.31 -6.40 -8.09
C ARG A 3 -6.95 -6.12 -8.73
N ILE A 4 -6.63 -6.80 -9.82
CA ILE A 4 -5.33 -6.67 -10.52
C ILE A 4 -5.17 -5.28 -11.16
N PRO A 5 -6.17 -4.75 -11.92
CA PRO A 5 -6.09 -3.38 -12.42
C PRO A 5 -5.87 -2.33 -11.33
N LEU A 6 -6.53 -2.47 -10.18
CA LEU A 6 -6.39 -1.51 -9.08
C LEU A 6 -4.99 -1.55 -8.44
N LEU A 7 -4.42 -2.75 -8.31
CA LEU A 7 -3.04 -2.94 -7.84
C LEU A 7 -2.04 -2.26 -8.78
N ILE A 8 -2.18 -2.50 -10.09
CA ILE A 8 -1.31 -1.90 -11.12
C ILE A 8 -1.42 -0.38 -11.08
N PHE A 9 -2.64 0.16 -11.01
CA PHE A 9 -2.88 1.60 -10.95
C PHE A 9 -2.25 2.22 -9.69
N THR A 10 -2.36 1.56 -8.54
CA THR A 10 -1.76 2.01 -7.28
C THR A 10 -0.23 2.02 -7.36
N ALA A 11 0.37 0.99 -7.97
CA ALA A 11 1.82 0.93 -8.19
C ALA A 11 2.32 2.03 -9.12
N ILE A 12 1.60 2.30 -10.22
CA ILE A 12 1.91 3.39 -11.15
C ILE A 12 1.89 4.74 -10.42
N ILE A 13 0.82 5.04 -9.67
CA ILE A 13 0.74 6.31 -8.91
C ILE A 13 1.91 6.43 -7.94
N ALA A 14 2.22 5.37 -7.20
CA ALA A 14 3.30 5.40 -6.22
C ALA A 14 4.68 5.66 -6.83
N VAL A 15 4.94 5.15 -8.06
CA VAL A 15 6.21 5.32 -8.77
C VAL A 15 6.32 6.69 -9.43
N PHE A 16 5.27 7.17 -10.12
CA PHE A 16 5.34 8.36 -10.96
C PHE A 16 4.97 9.67 -10.26
N THR A 17 4.37 9.60 -9.07
CA THR A 17 3.97 10.79 -8.32
C THR A 17 4.70 10.83 -6.97
N THR A 18 3.98 10.69 -5.86
CA THR A 18 4.55 10.47 -4.55
C THR A 18 3.87 9.25 -3.93
N PRO A 19 4.60 8.37 -3.23
CA PRO A 19 3.98 7.23 -2.54
C PRO A 19 2.92 7.66 -1.51
N LEU A 20 3.02 8.88 -0.98
CA LEU A 20 2.03 9.47 -0.07
C LEU A 20 0.67 9.70 -0.75
N LEU A 21 0.64 9.99 -2.05
CA LEU A 21 -0.63 10.13 -2.79
C LEU A 21 -1.28 8.76 -3.07
N ALA A 22 -0.50 7.69 -3.09
CA ALA A 22 -1.01 6.33 -3.25
C ALA A 22 -1.63 5.77 -1.96
N LEU A 23 -1.32 6.34 -0.79
CA LEU A 23 -1.74 5.86 0.54
C LEU A 23 -3.27 5.73 0.70
N PRO A 24 -4.10 6.74 0.36
CA PRO A 24 -5.56 6.62 0.48
C PRO A 24 -6.15 5.51 -0.38
N ILE A 25 -5.62 5.34 -1.60
CA ILE A 25 -6.05 4.30 -2.54
C ILE A 25 -5.62 2.92 -2.03
N ALA A 26 -4.38 2.79 -1.55
CA ALA A 26 -3.84 1.58 -0.96
C ALA A 26 -4.65 1.17 0.28
N PHE A 27 -5.04 2.13 1.13
CA PHE A 27 -5.88 1.89 2.30
C PHE A 27 -7.26 1.40 1.89
N TRP A 28 -7.96 2.10 0.99
CA TRP A 28 -9.26 1.67 0.48
C TRP A 28 -9.20 0.28 -0.18
N TYR A 29 -8.17 0.02 -0.98
CA TYR A 29 -7.94 -1.26 -1.63
C TYR A 29 -7.72 -2.39 -0.60
N SER A 30 -6.93 -2.13 0.45
CA SER A 30 -6.72 -3.09 1.54
C SER A 30 -8.00 -3.38 2.33
N LEU A 31 -8.83 -2.37 2.60
CA LEU A 31 -10.15 -2.52 3.23
C LEU A 31 -11.12 -3.29 2.33
N ARG A 32 -11.07 -3.13 1.01
CA ARG A 32 -11.97 -3.86 0.12
C ARG A 32 -11.55 -5.32 -0.07
N TYR A 33 -10.27 -5.57 -0.35
CA TYR A 33 -9.82 -6.89 -0.82
C TYR A 33 -8.89 -7.66 0.12
N PHE A 34 -8.46 -7.06 1.24
CA PHE A 34 -7.36 -7.58 2.07
C PHE A 34 -6.12 -7.87 1.23
N ALA A 35 -5.26 -6.85 1.10
CA ALA A 35 -4.20 -6.82 0.09
C ALA A 35 -2.78 -6.84 0.69
N PRO A 36 -2.32 -7.98 1.25
CA PRO A 36 -0.96 -8.09 1.80
C PRO A 36 0.13 -7.90 0.74
N GLU A 37 -0.18 -8.09 -0.55
CA GLU A 37 0.74 -7.82 -1.66
C GLU A 37 1.26 -6.38 -1.72
N LEU A 38 0.54 -5.42 -1.11
CA LEU A 38 1.00 -4.03 -0.99
C LEU A 38 2.31 -3.90 -0.19
N ILE A 39 2.56 -4.81 0.75
CA ILE A 39 3.82 -4.83 1.52
C ILE A 39 4.99 -5.15 0.59
N VAL A 40 4.81 -6.08 -0.35
CA VAL A 40 5.85 -6.45 -1.32
C VAL A 40 6.14 -5.28 -2.25
N ILE A 41 5.10 -4.59 -2.74
CA ILE A 41 5.26 -3.39 -3.57
C ILE A 41 5.98 -2.29 -2.78
N ALA A 42 5.60 -2.07 -1.53
CA ALA A 42 6.22 -1.08 -0.67
C ALA A 42 7.70 -1.38 -0.37
N ALA A 43 8.06 -2.66 -0.24
CA ALA A 43 9.46 -3.09 -0.11
C ALA A 43 10.29 -2.79 -1.36
N LEU A 44 9.70 -2.97 -2.54
CA LEU A 44 10.35 -2.57 -3.81
C LEU A 44 10.53 -1.05 -3.89
N LEU A 45 9.53 -0.29 -3.43
CA LEU A 45 9.62 1.18 -3.36
C LEU A 45 10.69 1.63 -2.35
N ASP A 46 10.79 1.00 -1.18
CA ASP A 46 11.86 1.28 -0.20
C ASP A 46 13.24 0.95 -0.75
N ALA A 47 13.39 -0.14 -1.51
CA ALA A 47 14.66 -0.47 -2.16
C ALA A 47 15.04 0.56 -3.24
N TYR A 48 14.06 1.01 -4.03
CA TYR A 48 14.27 2.02 -5.08
C TYR A 48 14.53 3.42 -4.49
N PHE A 49 13.63 3.90 -3.64
CA PHE A 49 13.72 5.24 -3.06
C PHE A 49 14.69 5.31 -1.89
N GLY A 50 15.03 4.24 -1.19
CA GLY A 50 16.07 4.26 -0.15
C GLY A 50 17.47 4.56 -0.69
N ALA A 51 17.69 4.34 -1.98
CA ALA A 51 18.91 4.75 -2.66
C ALA A 51 18.91 6.24 -3.09
N VAL A 52 17.74 6.88 -3.19
CA VAL A 52 17.56 8.18 -3.88
C VAL A 52 16.95 9.26 -2.98
N ALA A 53 16.19 8.88 -1.95
CA ALA A 53 15.37 9.72 -1.11
C ALA A 53 15.53 9.37 0.38
N ALA A 54 15.42 10.38 1.24
CA ALA A 54 15.72 10.26 2.67
C ALA A 54 14.65 9.54 3.51
N LEU A 55 13.49 9.18 2.93
CA LEU A 55 12.34 8.61 3.67
C LEU A 55 11.91 7.22 3.17
N PRO A 56 12.72 6.16 3.29
CA PRO A 56 12.34 4.80 2.89
C PRO A 56 11.62 4.07 4.04
N TYR A 57 10.41 4.52 4.37
CA TYR A 57 9.57 3.86 5.39
C TYR A 57 8.23 3.37 4.81
N TYR A 58 8.17 3.12 3.50
CA TYR A 58 6.95 2.71 2.81
C TYR A 58 6.52 1.30 3.21
N THR A 59 7.46 0.36 3.41
CA THR A 59 7.16 -1.01 3.84
C THR A 59 6.55 -1.03 5.22
N LEU A 60 7.14 -0.28 6.15
CA LEU A 60 6.62 -0.14 7.51
C LEU A 60 5.21 0.46 7.50
N THR A 61 5.00 1.49 6.68
CA THR A 61 3.70 2.13 6.50
C THR A 61 2.66 1.13 5.96
N ALA A 62 3.00 0.37 4.93
CA ALA A 62 2.11 -0.65 4.36
C ALA A 62 1.80 -1.76 5.37
N PHE A 63 2.79 -2.20 6.16
CA PHE A 63 2.59 -3.20 7.20
C PHE A 63 1.62 -2.73 8.29
N LEU A 64 1.84 -1.53 8.83
CA LEU A 64 0.93 -0.92 9.81
C LEU A 64 -0.49 -0.76 9.24
N MET A 65 -0.59 -0.34 7.99
CA MET A 65 -1.86 -0.20 7.29
C MET A 65 -2.62 -1.53 7.19
N ILE A 66 -1.94 -2.63 6.87
CA ILE A 66 -2.55 -3.97 6.81
C ILE A 66 -3.02 -4.43 8.21
N ILE A 67 -2.23 -4.16 9.26
CA ILE A 67 -2.65 -4.44 10.64
C ILE A 67 -3.93 -3.67 10.97
N VAL A 68 -3.95 -2.35 10.76
CA VAL A 68 -5.12 -1.50 11.00
C VAL A 68 -6.33 -2.01 10.21
N THR A 69 -6.13 -2.38 8.95
CA THR A 69 -7.18 -2.96 8.09
C THR A 69 -7.72 -4.27 8.65
N MET A 70 -6.86 -5.15 9.17
CA MET A 70 -7.25 -6.39 9.84
C MET A 70 -8.13 -6.11 11.06
N PHE A 71 -7.74 -5.15 11.90
CA PHE A 71 -8.54 -4.72 13.05
C PHE A 71 -9.89 -4.17 12.60
N ILE A 72 -9.93 -3.21 11.66
CA ILE A 72 -11.17 -2.61 11.17
C ILE A 72 -12.11 -3.68 10.60
N LYS A 73 -11.62 -4.58 9.76
CA LYS A 73 -12.44 -5.67 9.21
C LYS A 73 -12.99 -6.58 10.30
N ARG A 74 -12.17 -6.95 11.28
CA ARG A 74 -12.61 -7.84 12.36
C ARG A 74 -13.70 -7.22 13.25
N TYR A 75 -13.63 -5.92 13.52
CA TYR A 75 -14.46 -5.26 14.53
C TYR A 75 -15.59 -4.38 13.97
N ILE A 76 -15.50 -3.92 12.72
CA ILE A 76 -16.44 -2.94 12.14
C ILE A 76 -17.18 -3.50 10.92
N MET A 77 -16.51 -4.24 10.05
CA MET A 77 -17.09 -4.77 8.81
C MET A 77 -17.15 -6.30 8.86
N ILE A 78 -18.12 -6.84 9.62
CA ILE A 78 -18.50 -8.26 9.55
C ILE A 78 -19.15 -8.53 8.20
#